data_AF-A0A821KY30-F1
#
_entry.id   AF-A0A821KY30-F1
#
_cell.length_a   1.000
_cell.length_b   1.000
_cell.length_c   1.000
_cell.angle_alpha   90.00
_cell.angle_beta   90.00
_cell.angle_gamma   90.00
#
_symmetry.space_group_name_H-M   'P 1'
#
loop_
_entity.id
_entity.type
_entity.pdbx_description
1 polymer ?
#
loop_
_entity_poly.entity_id
_entity_poly.type
_entity_poly.pdbx_seq_one_letter_code
_entity_poly.pdbx_strand_id
1 'polypeptide(L)'
;MDVDEPMVNKSPRGFYTNYSLRSSTPSTTSKQDFQSIESDNQEYSSEHEAIVYISDLPPSIQDDLQLHRLIENRLEKTFQIIPTIIQCYTKIGAGFMRVRNTQIKNRLVEDIKKIILDLPGGTHLISFSDTIEIVSYIVIDKTHEKNDINLPNPSEILKRWVHLYTGEKPLSCDQISVQFPNIYRIVSTSFDDLLAAMSNPDFLINKLFTHVYIGADCS
;
A
#
# COMPACT_ATOMS: atom_id res chain seq x y z
N MET A 1 -26.41 33.14 48.09
CA MET A 1 -26.83 31.79 47.70
C MET A 1 -25.92 31.37 46.54
N ASP A 2 -24.77 30.74 46.73
CA ASP A 2 -24.34 29.82 47.81
C ASP A 2 -25.34 28.65 47.96
N VAL A 3 -25.01 27.35 47.91
CA VAL A 3 -23.77 26.56 47.71
C VAL A 3 -24.21 25.14 47.21
N ASP A 4 -23.41 24.16 46.78
CA ASP A 4 -21.94 23.94 46.85
C ASP A 4 -21.46 22.96 45.73
N GLU A 5 -20.15 22.72 45.62
CA GLU A 5 -19.60 21.44 45.11
C GLU A 5 -19.53 20.39 46.22
N PRO A 6 -19.39 19.09 45.88
CA PRO A 6 -18.51 18.27 46.72
C PRO A 6 -17.56 17.36 45.93
N MET A 7 -16.26 17.60 46.09
CA MET A 7 -15.28 16.51 46.14
C MET A 7 -15.27 15.86 47.52
N VAL A 8 -14.86 14.58 47.61
CA VAL A 8 -13.85 14.02 48.55
C VAL A 8 -14.08 12.52 48.91
N ASN A 9 -13.03 11.71 48.67
CA ASN A 9 -12.69 10.39 49.27
C ASN A 9 -13.72 9.21 49.20
N LYS A 10 -13.31 7.96 48.95
CA LYS A 10 -12.34 7.17 49.73
C LYS A 10 -11.79 5.94 48.96
N SER A 11 -10.47 5.73 49.03
CA SER A 11 -9.85 4.37 49.05
C SER A 11 -10.08 3.74 50.45
N PRO A 12 -9.93 2.41 50.72
CA PRO A 12 -8.83 1.56 50.22
C PRO A 12 -9.13 0.04 50.00
N ARG A 13 -8.15 -0.68 49.42
CA ARG A 13 -7.71 -2.09 49.60
C ARG A 13 -6.92 -2.49 48.33
N GLY A 14 -5.77 -3.17 48.35
CA GLY A 14 -5.01 -3.77 49.44
C GLY A 14 -4.68 -5.24 49.16
N PHE A 15 -3.39 -5.59 49.22
CA PHE A 15 -2.79 -6.94 49.28
C PHE A 15 -2.39 -7.69 47.98
N TYR A 16 -1.09 -7.60 47.69
CA TYR A 16 -0.10 -8.68 47.42
C TYR A 16 -0.52 -9.99 46.74
N THR A 17 0.28 -10.43 45.75
CA THR A 17 1.27 -11.51 45.98
C THR A 17 2.35 -11.59 44.89
N ASN A 18 3.56 -12.03 45.29
CA ASN A 18 4.72 -12.26 44.42
C ASN A 18 4.74 -13.70 43.91
N TYR A 19 5.38 -13.95 42.75
CA TYR A 19 6.16 -15.18 42.56
C TYR A 19 7.50 -14.89 41.89
N SER A 20 8.57 -15.45 42.49
CA SER A 20 9.95 -15.21 42.09
C SER A 20 10.40 -16.07 40.92
N LEU A 21 11.27 -15.49 40.09
CA LEU A 21 12.19 -16.23 39.23
C LEU A 21 13.14 -17.08 40.08
N ARG A 22 13.31 -18.36 39.72
CA ARG A 22 14.49 -19.16 40.06
C ARG A 22 14.92 -20.02 38.88
N SER A 23 16.13 -19.76 38.39
CA SER A 23 16.89 -20.59 37.47
C SER A 23 17.69 -21.63 38.24
N SER A 24 17.72 -22.88 37.75
CA SER A 24 18.72 -23.90 38.14
C SER A 24 18.72 -25.10 37.19
N THR A 25 19.73 -25.17 36.33
CA THR A 25 20.32 -26.41 35.78
C THR A 25 21.16 -27.08 36.90
N PRO A 26 21.46 -28.43 36.90
CA PRO A 26 22.34 -29.04 35.88
C PRO A 26 22.22 -30.57 35.56
N SER A 27 22.48 -30.90 34.28
CA SER A 27 23.26 -32.02 33.69
C SER A 27 23.21 -33.51 34.18
N THR A 28 23.08 -34.42 33.18
CA THR A 28 23.59 -35.83 33.05
C THR A 28 22.90 -36.94 33.89
N THR A 29 22.33 -38.04 33.34
CA THR A 29 22.96 -39.10 32.50
C THR A 29 21.92 -40.14 31.98
N SER A 30 22.30 -40.95 30.99
CA SER A 30 21.78 -42.29 30.56
C SER A 30 20.36 -42.44 29.96
N LYS A 31 20.36 -42.57 28.63
CA LYS A 31 19.78 -43.67 27.82
C LYS A 31 18.64 -44.53 28.42
N GLN A 32 17.48 -44.51 27.76
CA GLN A 32 16.75 -45.73 27.42
C GLN A 32 15.84 -45.49 26.19
N ASP A 33 15.52 -46.57 25.48
CA ASP A 33 15.02 -46.56 24.11
C ASP A 33 13.58 -46.05 23.98
N PHE A 34 13.35 -45.18 22.98
CA PHE A 34 12.01 -44.96 22.41
C PHE A 34 12.09 -44.96 20.88
N GLN A 35 11.09 -45.62 20.29
CA GLN A 35 11.05 -45.97 18.87
C GLN A 35 10.97 -44.71 18.00
N SER A 36 11.81 -44.64 16.97
CA SER A 36 11.69 -43.68 15.88
C SER A 36 10.41 -43.98 15.09
N ILE A 37 9.32 -43.32 15.45
CA ILE A 37 8.25 -43.05 14.49
C ILE A 37 8.84 -42.01 13.54
N GLU A 38 9.14 -42.41 12.31
CA GLU A 38 9.35 -41.48 11.20
C GLU A 38 8.01 -40.80 10.91
N SER A 39 7.69 -39.80 11.72
CA SER A 39 6.70 -38.80 11.35
C SER A 39 7.25 -38.06 10.14
N ASP A 40 6.62 -38.26 8.99
CA ASP A 40 6.78 -37.38 7.84
C ASP A 40 6.55 -35.95 8.34
N ASN A 41 7.65 -35.19 8.48
CA ASN A 41 7.59 -33.76 8.67
C ASN A 41 7.10 -33.17 7.35
N GLN A 42 5.79 -33.19 7.14
CA GLN A 42 5.14 -32.26 6.23
C GLN A 42 5.63 -30.88 6.64
N GLU A 43 6.39 -30.23 5.76
CA GLU A 43 6.71 -28.82 5.88
C GLU A 43 5.40 -28.08 6.07
N TYR A 44 5.18 -27.59 7.28
CA TYR A 44 4.17 -26.58 7.54
C TYR A 44 4.61 -25.35 6.75
N SER A 45 4.15 -25.24 5.50
CA SER A 45 4.24 -24.00 4.75
C SER A 45 3.53 -22.96 5.61
N SER A 46 4.29 -22.01 6.16
CA SER A 46 3.71 -20.86 6.80
C SER A 46 2.81 -20.17 5.78
N GLU A 47 1.50 -20.21 6.01
CA GLU A 47 0.52 -19.44 5.22
C GLU A 47 0.79 -17.96 5.51
N HIS A 48 1.77 -17.40 4.80
CA HIS A 48 2.06 -15.99 4.81
C HIS A 48 1.00 -15.28 3.98
N GLU A 49 0.39 -14.26 4.57
CA GLU A 49 -0.51 -13.37 3.83
C GLU A 49 0.22 -12.82 2.61
N ALA A 50 -0.42 -12.96 1.45
CA ALA A 50 0.11 -12.47 0.20
C ALA A 50 -0.60 -11.17 -0.19
N ILE A 51 0.16 -10.21 -0.72
CA ILE A 51 -0.38 -8.95 -1.24
C ILE A 51 -0.69 -9.12 -2.73
N VAL A 52 -1.85 -8.63 -3.14
CA VAL A 52 -2.27 -8.46 -4.54
C VAL A 52 -2.61 -6.99 -4.74
N TYR A 53 -2.02 -6.37 -5.76
CA TYR A 53 -2.36 -5.01 -6.14
C TYR A 53 -3.61 -4.97 -7.01
N ILE A 54 -4.35 -3.87 -6.89
CA ILE A 54 -5.56 -3.61 -7.66
C ILE A 54 -5.31 -2.34 -8.46
N SER A 55 -5.54 -2.39 -9.77
CA SER A 55 -5.44 -1.26 -10.69
C SER A 55 -6.74 -1.08 -11.47
N ASP A 56 -6.82 0.02 -12.22
CA ASP A 56 -8.02 0.44 -12.95
C ASP A 56 -9.23 0.66 -12.02
N LEU A 57 -9.02 1.22 -10.81
CA LEU A 57 -10.15 1.54 -9.91
C LEU A 57 -10.99 2.73 -10.43
N PRO A 58 -12.33 2.67 -10.33
CA PRO A 58 -13.22 3.68 -10.88
C PRO A 58 -13.10 5.02 -10.12
N PRO A 59 -12.68 6.13 -10.76
CA PRO A 59 -12.57 7.43 -10.11
C PRO A 59 -13.94 8.09 -9.82
N SER A 60 -15.02 7.54 -10.38
CA SER A 60 -16.40 8.00 -10.17
C SER A 60 -16.96 7.65 -8.79
N ILE A 61 -16.36 6.70 -8.08
CA ILE A 61 -16.69 6.40 -6.69
C ILE A 61 -15.74 7.21 -5.80
N GLN A 62 -16.26 8.16 -5.04
CA GLN A 62 -15.47 8.96 -4.09
C GLN A 62 -15.40 8.34 -2.69
N ASP A 63 -16.11 7.22 -2.46
CA ASP A 63 -16.18 6.50 -1.20
C ASP A 63 -15.42 5.17 -1.32
N ASP A 64 -14.19 5.15 -0.81
CA ASP A 64 -13.31 3.97 -0.83
C ASP A 64 -13.93 2.75 -0.10
N LEU A 65 -14.83 2.96 0.88
CA LEU A 65 -15.53 1.88 1.61
C LEU A 65 -16.63 1.25 0.76
N GLN A 66 -17.32 2.04 -0.08
CA GLN A 66 -18.26 1.49 -1.06
C GLN A 66 -17.53 0.64 -2.11
N LEU A 67 -16.41 1.13 -2.63
CA LEU A 67 -15.61 0.38 -3.61
C LEU A 67 -15.02 -0.91 -3.01
N HIS A 68 -14.48 -0.86 -1.80
CA HIS A 68 -14.06 -2.06 -1.04
C HIS A 68 -15.17 -3.12 -1.01
N ARG A 69 -16.37 -2.75 -0.53
CA ARG A 69 -17.50 -3.67 -0.40
C ARG A 69 -17.96 -4.26 -1.73
N LEU A 70 -17.90 -3.49 -2.82
CA LEU A 70 -18.25 -3.97 -4.16
C LEU A 70 -17.25 -5.03 -4.64
N ILE A 71 -15.94 -4.78 -4.45
CA ILE A 71 -14.87 -5.73 -4.80
C ILE A 71 -15.00 -7.01 -3.97
N GLU A 72 -15.13 -6.88 -2.65
CA GLU A 72 -15.31 -7.99 -1.70
C GLU A 72 -16.51 -8.87 -2.08
N ASN A 73 -17.70 -8.27 -2.25
CA ASN A 73 -18.91 -8.99 -2.65
C ASN A 73 -18.75 -9.72 -3.99
N ARG A 74 -18.04 -9.11 -4.96
CA ARG A 74 -17.82 -9.70 -6.29
C ARG A 74 -16.88 -10.90 -6.20
N LEU A 75 -15.81 -10.79 -5.43
CA LEU A 75 -14.83 -11.84 -5.17
C LEU A 75 -15.45 -13.03 -4.42
N GLU A 76 -16.22 -12.77 -3.37
CA GLU A 76 -16.88 -13.81 -2.59
C GLU A 76 -17.91 -14.56 -3.44
N LYS A 77 -18.89 -13.86 -4.03
CA LYS A 77 -20.02 -14.47 -4.74
C LYS A 77 -19.65 -15.17 -6.05
N THR A 78 -18.62 -14.66 -6.75
CA THR A 78 -18.27 -15.17 -8.09
C THR A 78 -17.10 -16.14 -8.04
N PHE A 79 -16.12 -15.91 -7.16
CA PHE A 79 -14.86 -16.64 -7.15
C PHE A 79 -14.62 -17.42 -5.84
N GLN A 80 -15.45 -17.23 -4.81
CA GLN A 80 -15.26 -17.81 -3.47
C GLN A 80 -13.93 -17.38 -2.83
N ILE A 81 -13.53 -16.14 -3.09
CA ILE A 81 -12.33 -15.51 -2.53
C ILE A 81 -12.75 -14.49 -1.49
N ILE A 82 -12.21 -14.63 -0.27
CA ILE A 82 -12.43 -13.70 0.85
C ILE A 82 -11.05 -13.11 1.20
N PRO A 83 -10.78 -11.84 0.84
CA PRO A 83 -9.57 -11.14 1.27
C PRO A 83 -9.57 -10.90 2.79
N THR A 84 -8.39 -10.84 3.41
CA THR A 84 -8.27 -10.41 4.82
C THR A 84 -8.48 -8.91 4.96
N ILE A 85 -7.96 -8.14 3.99
CA ILE A 85 -8.00 -6.67 3.95
C ILE A 85 -8.13 -6.25 2.49
N ILE A 86 -8.95 -5.24 2.19
CA ILE A 86 -8.89 -4.44 0.96
C ILE A 86 -8.69 -2.97 1.37
N GLN A 87 -7.79 -2.26 0.68
CA GLN A 87 -7.68 -0.80 0.74
C GLN A 87 -7.70 -0.24 -0.69
N CYS A 88 -8.63 0.69 -0.91
CA CYS A 88 -8.85 1.35 -2.20
C CYS A 88 -8.43 2.82 -2.08
N TYR A 89 -7.82 3.35 -3.13
CA TYR A 89 -7.41 4.75 -3.23
C TYR A 89 -7.89 5.28 -4.57
N THR A 90 -9.19 5.58 -4.63
CA THR A 90 -9.92 6.02 -5.83
C THR A 90 -9.25 7.19 -6.56
N LYS A 91 -8.61 8.11 -5.82
CA LYS A 91 -7.84 9.25 -6.36
C LYS A 91 -6.65 8.89 -7.25
N ILE A 92 -6.09 7.68 -7.14
CA ILE A 92 -4.96 7.20 -7.94
C ILE A 92 -5.30 5.99 -8.81
N GLY A 93 -6.59 5.62 -8.89
CA GLY A 93 -7.03 4.47 -9.67
C GLY A 93 -6.48 3.13 -9.18
N ALA A 94 -6.03 3.03 -7.93
CA ALA A 94 -5.31 1.86 -7.44
C ALA A 94 -5.60 1.51 -5.97
N GLY A 95 -5.25 0.29 -5.58
CA GLY A 95 -5.39 -0.24 -4.24
C GLY A 95 -4.58 -1.50 -4.04
N PHE A 96 -4.78 -2.15 -2.90
CA PHE A 96 -4.25 -3.48 -2.65
C PHE A 96 -5.23 -4.30 -1.81
N MET A 97 -5.06 -5.61 -1.85
CA MET A 97 -5.69 -6.54 -0.92
C MET A 97 -4.65 -7.49 -0.32
N ARG A 98 -4.94 -7.98 0.87
CA ARG A 98 -4.24 -9.12 1.47
C ARG A 98 -5.12 -10.36 1.34
N VAL A 99 -4.51 -11.47 0.95
CA VAL A 99 -5.16 -12.78 0.87
C VAL A 99 -4.39 -13.81 1.69
N ARG A 100 -5.09 -14.82 2.19
CA ARG A 100 -4.54 -15.77 3.19
C ARG A 100 -3.25 -16.47 2.75
N ASN A 101 -3.09 -16.77 1.47
CA ASN A 101 -1.95 -17.52 0.95
C ASN A 101 -1.66 -17.21 -0.52
N THR A 102 -0.48 -17.64 -0.96
CA THR A 102 0.02 -17.46 -2.34
C THR A 102 -0.88 -18.13 -3.38
N GLN A 103 -1.58 -19.22 -3.06
CA GLN A 103 -2.48 -19.89 -4.00
C GLN A 103 -3.65 -18.98 -4.42
N ILE A 104 -4.25 -18.25 -3.47
CA ILE A 104 -5.30 -17.27 -3.77
C ILE A 104 -4.73 -16.10 -4.57
N LYS A 105 -3.52 -15.63 -4.23
CA LYS A 105 -2.82 -14.58 -4.98
C LYS A 105 -2.61 -14.97 -6.45
N ASN A 106 -2.03 -16.15 -6.71
CA ASN A 106 -1.79 -16.62 -8.07
C ASN A 106 -3.11 -16.77 -8.83
N ARG A 107 -4.16 -17.30 -8.21
CA ARG A 107 -5.49 -17.36 -8.83
C ARG A 107 -6.06 -15.97 -9.18
N LEU A 108 -5.78 -14.93 -8.39
CA LEU A 108 -6.18 -13.56 -8.72
C LEU A 108 -5.37 -12.97 -9.89
N VAL A 109 -4.05 -13.16 -9.91
CA VAL A 109 -3.14 -12.48 -10.84
C VAL A 109 -2.89 -13.27 -12.14
N GLU A 110 -2.94 -14.60 -12.10
CA GLU A 110 -2.64 -15.50 -13.23
C GLU A 110 -3.91 -16.06 -13.89
N ASP A 111 -4.95 -16.41 -13.12
CA ASP A 111 -6.19 -17.00 -13.67
C ASP A 111 -7.29 -15.95 -13.92
N ILE A 112 -7.67 -15.21 -12.87
CA ILE A 112 -8.78 -14.25 -12.92
C ILE A 112 -8.37 -12.99 -13.69
N LYS A 113 -7.22 -12.41 -13.33
CA LYS A 113 -6.58 -11.19 -13.85
C LYS A 113 -7.39 -9.89 -13.73
N LYS A 114 -8.67 -9.91 -14.06
CA LYS A 114 -9.56 -8.76 -14.09
C LYS A 114 -10.98 -9.17 -13.69
N ILE A 115 -11.73 -8.26 -13.07
CA ILE A 115 -13.16 -8.46 -12.78
C ILE A 115 -13.98 -7.25 -13.19
N ILE A 116 -15.23 -7.51 -13.60
CA ILE A 116 -16.20 -6.46 -13.90
C ILE A 116 -16.96 -6.13 -12.62
N LEU A 117 -16.94 -4.84 -12.26
CA LEU A 117 -17.78 -4.21 -11.25
C LEU A 117 -18.98 -3.53 -11.93
N ASP A 118 -20.18 -3.79 -11.43
CA ASP A 118 -21.42 -3.17 -11.91
C ASP A 118 -21.69 -1.90 -11.06
N LEU A 119 -21.59 -0.72 -11.68
CA LEU A 119 -21.74 0.58 -11.01
C LEU A 119 -22.97 1.34 -11.53
N PRO A 120 -23.52 2.32 -10.77
CA PRO A 120 -24.67 3.11 -11.22
C PRO A 120 -24.48 3.87 -12.54
N GLY A 121 -23.23 4.11 -12.96
CA GLY A 121 -22.87 4.77 -14.22
C GLY A 121 -22.46 3.83 -15.36
N GLY A 122 -22.49 2.51 -15.16
CA GLY A 122 -22.04 1.51 -16.13
C GLY A 122 -21.14 0.43 -15.52
N THR A 123 -20.60 -0.45 -16.36
CA THR A 123 -19.62 -1.46 -15.93
C THR A 123 -18.21 -0.89 -15.92
N HIS A 124 -17.40 -1.29 -14.93
CA HIS A 124 -15.99 -0.93 -14.85
C HIS A 124 -15.14 -2.19 -14.69
N LEU A 125 -13.98 -2.23 -15.33
CA LEU A 125 -13.08 -3.38 -15.31
C LEU A 125 -11.89 -3.03 -14.41
N ILE A 126 -11.74 -3.72 -13.28
CA ILE A 126 -10.54 -3.60 -12.43
C ILE A 126 -9.57 -4.74 -12.73
N SER A 127 -8.29 -4.52 -12.47
CA SER A 127 -7.21 -5.49 -12.71
C SER A 127 -6.49 -5.90 -11.43
N PHE A 128 -5.95 -7.11 -11.41
CA PHE A 128 -5.14 -7.67 -10.32
C PHE A 128 -3.72 -7.95 -10.79
N SER A 129 -2.73 -7.57 -9.97
CA SER A 129 -1.32 -7.70 -10.33
C SER A 129 -0.41 -8.00 -9.14
N ASP A 130 0.73 -8.63 -9.43
CA ASP A 130 1.79 -8.97 -8.48
C ASP A 130 2.64 -7.76 -8.06
N THR A 131 2.74 -6.79 -8.97
CA THR A 131 3.38 -5.49 -8.80
C THR A 131 2.35 -4.38 -9.03
N ILE A 132 2.62 -3.19 -8.51
CA ILE A 132 1.91 -1.98 -8.94
C ILE A 132 2.82 -1.19 -9.87
N GLU A 133 2.27 -0.58 -10.92
CA GLU A 133 2.93 0.41 -11.76
C GLU A 133 1.97 1.57 -11.97
N ILE A 134 2.23 2.72 -11.33
CA ILE A 134 1.41 3.93 -11.55
C ILE A 134 2.22 4.96 -12.32
N VAL A 135 1.67 5.40 -13.44
CA VAL A 135 2.15 6.55 -14.20
C VAL A 135 1.73 7.81 -13.47
N SER A 136 2.70 8.68 -13.19
CA SER A 136 2.45 10.02 -12.65
C SER A 136 3.16 11.07 -13.50
N TYR A 137 2.68 12.30 -13.43
CA TYR A 137 3.18 13.43 -14.21
C TYR A 137 3.68 14.51 -13.27
N ILE A 138 4.95 14.86 -13.41
CA ILE A 138 5.63 15.91 -12.66
C ILE A 138 5.65 17.14 -13.55
N VAL A 139 4.88 18.17 -13.18
CA VAL A 139 4.79 19.44 -13.92
C VAL A 139 5.54 20.50 -13.15
N ILE A 140 6.52 21.11 -13.79
CA ILE A 140 7.19 22.30 -13.27
C ILE A 140 6.37 23.52 -13.69
N ASP A 141 5.92 24.29 -12.71
CA ASP A 141 5.20 25.54 -12.94
C ASP A 141 6.21 26.62 -13.37
N LYS A 142 6.21 26.88 -14.68
CA LYS A 142 6.94 27.99 -15.30
C LYS A 142 6.03 28.75 -16.25
N THR A 143 5.65 29.95 -15.80
CA THR A 143 5.07 30.98 -16.64
C THR A 143 6.15 31.57 -17.56
N HIS A 144 6.08 31.19 -18.84
CA HIS A 144 6.86 31.76 -19.96
C HIS A 144 8.39 31.58 -19.93
N GLU A 145 8.88 30.50 -20.57
CA GLU A 145 9.86 30.59 -21.68
C GLU A 145 10.11 29.21 -22.31
N LYS A 146 9.98 29.09 -23.64
CA LYS A 146 10.11 27.81 -24.36
C LYS A 146 11.52 27.23 -24.39
N ASN A 147 12.53 28.01 -24.01
CA ASN A 147 13.95 27.69 -24.12
C ASN A 147 14.70 27.91 -22.79
N ASP A 148 14.04 27.72 -21.64
CA ASP A 148 14.69 27.94 -20.35
C ASP A 148 15.75 26.84 -20.08
N ILE A 149 17.01 27.25 -20.21
CA ILE A 149 18.24 26.43 -20.06
C ILE A 149 18.33 25.78 -18.66
N ASN A 150 17.52 26.23 -17.69
CA ASN A 150 17.57 25.81 -16.30
C ASN A 150 16.47 24.81 -15.91
N LEU A 151 15.83 24.12 -16.86
CA LEU A 151 14.97 22.99 -16.55
C LEU A 151 15.81 21.79 -16.07
N PRO A 152 15.43 21.13 -14.97
CA PRO A 152 16.15 19.96 -14.47
C PRO A 152 16.06 18.80 -15.47
N ASN A 153 17.13 18.05 -15.63
CA ASN A 153 17.09 16.82 -16.44
C ASN A 153 16.36 15.69 -15.67
N PRO A 154 15.88 14.63 -16.34
CA PRO A 154 15.14 13.55 -15.67
C PRO A 154 15.90 12.85 -14.52
N SER A 155 17.25 12.86 -14.54
CA SER A 155 18.04 12.32 -13.41
C SER A 155 18.01 13.22 -12.17
N GLU A 156 17.81 14.54 -12.32
CA GLU A 156 17.58 15.45 -11.19
C GLU A 156 16.18 15.27 -10.61
N ILE A 157 15.16 15.12 -11.47
CA ILE A 157 13.79 14.76 -11.06
C ILE A 157 13.82 13.46 -10.23
N LEU A 158 14.43 12.40 -10.78
CA LEU A 158 14.52 11.08 -10.13
C LEU A 158 15.25 11.14 -8.78
N LYS A 159 16.37 11.86 -8.69
CA LYS A 159 17.08 12.07 -7.41
C LYS A 159 16.21 12.78 -6.38
N ARG A 160 15.41 13.77 -6.80
CA ARG A 160 14.53 14.50 -5.88
C ARG A 160 13.35 13.64 -5.43
N TRP A 161 12.74 12.85 -6.32
CA TRP A 161 11.69 11.89 -5.98
C TRP A 161 12.14 10.93 -4.88
N VAL A 162 13.24 10.20 -5.13
CA VAL A 162 13.77 9.18 -4.20
C VAL A 162 14.13 9.78 -2.83
N HIS A 163 14.57 11.04 -2.81
CA HIS A 163 14.86 11.77 -1.58
C HIS A 163 13.61 12.20 -0.78
N LEU A 164 12.48 12.44 -1.46
CA LEU A 164 11.23 12.90 -0.82
C LEU A 164 10.34 11.74 -0.35
N TYR A 165 10.23 10.68 -1.15
CA TYR A 165 9.19 9.65 -0.97
C TYR A 165 9.74 8.25 -0.62
N THR A 166 11.00 8.19 -0.19
CA THR A 166 11.68 7.05 0.45
C THR A 166 12.01 5.81 -0.39
N GLY A 167 13.08 5.95 -1.18
CA GLY A 167 14.15 4.93 -1.20
C GLY A 167 14.16 3.94 -2.37
N GLU A 168 13.01 3.44 -2.83
CA GLU A 168 12.99 2.66 -4.07
C GLU A 168 13.18 3.57 -5.27
N LYS A 169 13.86 3.08 -6.31
CA LYS A 169 13.99 3.84 -7.56
C LYS A 169 12.74 3.62 -8.41
N PRO A 170 12.04 4.69 -8.81
CA PRO A 170 11.06 4.64 -9.89
C PRO A 170 11.62 3.91 -11.11
N LEU A 171 10.76 3.12 -11.76
CA LEU A 171 11.10 2.30 -12.93
C LEU A 171 11.61 3.14 -14.10
N SER A 172 11.05 4.34 -14.28
CA SER A 172 11.47 5.30 -15.30
C SER A 172 11.15 6.74 -14.89
N CYS A 173 11.93 7.69 -15.42
CA CYS A 173 11.59 9.10 -15.41
C CYS A 173 12.06 9.72 -16.74
N ASP A 174 11.11 10.24 -17.52
CA ASP A 174 11.34 10.70 -18.89
C ASP A 174 10.67 12.06 -19.12
N GLN A 175 11.31 12.94 -19.90
CA GLN A 175 10.64 14.14 -20.40
C GLN A 175 9.69 13.73 -21.54
N ILE A 176 8.40 14.05 -21.41
CA ILE A 176 7.36 13.54 -22.33
C ILE A 176 7.47 14.12 -23.74
N SER A 177 7.90 15.37 -23.83
CA SER A 177 7.79 16.14 -25.07
C SER A 177 8.82 17.27 -25.12
N VAL A 178 9.32 17.55 -26.32
CA VAL A 178 10.14 18.75 -26.61
C VAL A 178 9.27 20.01 -26.66
N GLN A 179 7.98 19.88 -26.97
CA GLN A 179 6.99 20.96 -26.96
C GLN A 179 6.57 21.36 -25.53
N PHE A 180 6.63 20.41 -24.58
CA PHE A 180 6.31 20.61 -23.16
C PHE A 180 7.48 20.15 -22.26
N PRO A 181 8.63 20.85 -22.30
CA PRO A 181 9.85 20.40 -21.63
C PRO A 181 9.78 20.50 -20.11
N ASN A 182 8.75 21.15 -19.56
CA ASN A 182 8.46 21.25 -18.14
C ASN A 182 7.64 20.08 -17.58
N ILE A 183 7.28 19.08 -18.38
CA ILE A 183 6.48 17.92 -17.97
C ILE A 183 7.30 16.64 -18.09
N TYR A 184 7.39 15.91 -16.97
CA TYR A 184 8.11 14.65 -16.85
C TYR A 184 7.14 13.54 -16.46
N ARG A 185 7.22 12.40 -17.16
CA ARG A 185 6.54 11.17 -16.79
C ARG A 185 7.42 10.42 -15.80
N ILE A 186 6.84 9.91 -14.73
CA ILE A 186 7.49 9.01 -13.77
C ILE A 186 6.62 7.76 -13.61
N VAL A 187 7.27 6.60 -13.47
CA VAL A 187 6.57 5.33 -13.19
C VAL A 187 7.07 4.78 -11.87
N SER A 188 6.19 4.75 -10.88
CA SER A 188 6.51 4.30 -9.52
C SER A 188 5.96 2.91 -9.27
N THR A 189 6.78 2.07 -8.64
CA THR A 189 6.47 0.67 -8.28
C THR A 189 6.22 0.46 -6.79
N SER A 190 6.59 1.44 -5.96
CA SER A 190 6.31 1.48 -4.53
C SER A 190 4.94 2.12 -4.29
N PHE A 191 4.04 1.38 -3.63
CA PHE A 191 2.72 1.90 -3.26
C PHE A 191 2.82 2.99 -2.18
N ASP A 192 3.77 2.85 -1.25
CA ASP A 192 3.99 3.82 -0.17
C ASP A 192 4.52 5.16 -0.71
N ASP A 193 5.40 5.14 -1.72
CA ASP A 193 5.87 6.34 -2.43
C ASP A 193 4.68 7.13 -3.01
N LEU A 194 3.72 6.40 -3.61
CA LEU A 194 2.54 6.97 -4.25
C LEU A 194 1.60 7.61 -3.21
N LEU A 195 1.40 6.96 -2.05
CA LEU A 195 0.63 7.55 -0.95
C LEU A 195 1.32 8.76 -0.32
N ALA A 196 2.66 8.74 -0.22
CA ALA A 196 3.44 9.87 0.28
C ALA A 196 3.37 11.07 -0.67
N ALA A 197 3.48 10.83 -1.98
CA ALA A 197 3.33 11.83 -3.03
C ALA A 197 1.89 12.36 -3.11
N MET A 198 0.85 11.53 -2.92
CA MET A 198 -0.54 12.00 -2.82
C MET A 198 -0.74 12.98 -1.66
N SER A 199 -0.05 12.73 -0.55
CA SER A 199 -0.17 13.52 0.68
C SER A 199 0.57 14.85 0.59
N ASN A 200 1.68 14.88 -0.17
CA ASN A 200 2.52 16.07 -0.38
C ASN A 200 2.98 16.13 -1.86
N PRO A 201 2.09 16.51 -2.81
CA PRO A 201 2.38 16.52 -4.24
C PRO A 201 3.22 17.72 -4.69
N ASP A 202 3.35 18.75 -3.84
CA ASP A 202 4.07 19.98 -4.15
C ASP A 202 5.50 19.95 -3.60
N PHE A 203 6.48 20.22 -4.46
CA PHE A 203 7.88 20.33 -4.03
C PHE A 203 8.71 21.27 -4.90
N LEU A 204 9.94 21.53 -4.44
CA LEU A 204 10.93 22.36 -5.14
C LEU A 204 12.06 21.52 -5.74
N ILE A 205 12.42 21.82 -6.99
CA ILE A 205 13.62 21.34 -7.69
C ILE A 205 14.35 22.56 -8.24
N ASN A 206 15.63 22.76 -7.88
CA ASN A 206 16.43 23.90 -8.37
C ASN A 206 15.72 25.28 -8.20
N LYS A 207 14.95 25.44 -7.10
CA LYS A 207 14.06 26.58 -6.76
C LYS A 207 12.79 26.73 -7.61
N LEU A 208 12.51 25.79 -8.50
CA LEU A 208 11.31 25.76 -9.35
C LEU A 208 10.18 25.03 -8.63
N PHE A 209 8.99 25.61 -8.64
CA PHE A 209 7.78 24.97 -8.09
C PHE A 209 7.34 23.83 -9.00
N THR A 210 7.00 22.69 -8.39
CA THR A 210 6.73 21.44 -9.08
C THR A 210 5.54 20.74 -8.41
N HIS A 211 4.56 20.32 -9.21
CA HIS A 211 3.37 19.59 -8.79
C HIS A 211 3.35 18.17 -9.36
N VAL A 212 2.92 17.18 -8.57
CA VAL A 212 2.72 15.80 -9.03
C VAL A 212 1.24 15.51 -9.27
N TYR A 213 0.90 15.15 -10.51
CA TYR A 213 -0.38 14.58 -10.89
C TYR A 213 -0.25 13.04 -10.93
N ILE A 214 -0.73 12.36 -9.89
CA ILE A 214 -0.60 10.91 -9.72
C ILE A 214 -1.78 10.19 -10.37
N GLY A 215 -1.52 9.13 -11.14
CA GLY A 215 -2.57 8.34 -11.78
C GLY A 215 -3.37 9.12 -12.83
N ALA A 216 -2.87 10.27 -13.29
CA ALA A 216 -3.50 11.05 -14.34
C ALA A 216 -3.30 10.35 -15.68
N ASP A 217 -4.39 10.01 -16.37
CA ASP A 217 -4.32 9.66 -17.79
C ASP A 217 -4.37 10.94 -18.64
N CYS A 218 -3.57 10.98 -19.69
CA CYS A 218 -3.49 12.10 -20.65
C CYS A 218 -3.88 11.59 -22.05
N SER A 219 -5.06 10.97 -22.12
CA SER A 219 -5.72 10.44 -23.31
C SER A 219 -6.64 11.47 -23.98
#